data_AF-A0A938SDF3-F1
#
_entry.id   AF-A0A938SDF3-F1
#
_cell.length_a   1.000
_cell.length_b   1.000
_cell.length_c   1.000
_cell.angle_alpha   90.00
_cell.angle_beta   90.00
_cell.angle_gamma   90.00
#
_symmetry.space_group_name_H-M   'P 1'
#
loop_
_entity.id
_entity.type
_entity.pdbx_description
1 polymer ?
#
loop_
_entity_poly.entity_id
_entity_poly.type
_entity_poly.pdbx_seq_one_letter_code
_entity_poly.pdbx_strand_id
1 'polypeptide(L)'
;MKSLTELGCGQAIVADNVFEGCDGLNGGIAVNHGSTQVAISNNLFVNYRGTAITVSSYTTRRSYPSQHAVVSGNIIDLTCVGGQSRARSGILVTASDVTVSDNQVYVRGDLDPNVTGIHIGEPAVNVVVHDNLVRNLGHGLVTRPCRSSVTEVAEDGSFLEGQLPLEWPVGHRYRGWNLVWLGGANINKVCAIAEFDADTCRFKLAQPQRVSVGDAFSVFPPSANWTIRSNTITDCQRPVTLDGFGSPTSVFRDNLITRGQAKGVKDAVAVAGEYKLIGNHLSGFDEPDSASLALHPCRVGRALRNVYLDNIFERCAQPVQERAKGLWAAAVTRGNTFIACPSVPQSVGAAQAEPVVAFIPTSRPTAAVLDAVRVDKPVAVDGRVDEWPWTDTKRLAAIQFTPQGQELLAPKGRMCAAWDDVNLYFAMRFSRPKQTPLKPGLNWAGDGVELSLRGLDASQVTPIFVLWGTVDGTFNASGAMGASASEVQRLEQGASYAVRVADDEWTCEWKLPFAALGLKSAPGKGFKLNVGLRTLADDSWAAWVPTGGRVCEVDAAGALNL
;
A
#
# COMPACT_ATOMS: atom_id res chain seq x y z
N MET A 1 7.64 30.22 -18.27
CA MET A 1 6.37 29.47 -18.07
C MET A 1 6.80 28.05 -17.68
N LYS A 2 6.36 27.52 -16.53
CA LYS A 2 6.72 26.16 -16.12
C LYS A 2 6.08 25.15 -17.08
N SER A 3 6.78 24.05 -17.38
CA SER A 3 6.28 23.02 -18.30
C SER A 3 5.07 22.29 -17.71
N LEU A 4 4.15 21.81 -18.55
CA LEU A 4 3.08 20.89 -18.10
C LEU A 4 3.66 19.63 -17.47
N THR A 5 4.92 19.28 -17.80
CA THR A 5 5.66 18.20 -17.16
C THR A 5 5.88 18.41 -15.65
N GLU A 6 5.83 19.66 -15.18
CA GLU A 6 6.02 20.04 -13.77
C GLU A 6 4.70 20.34 -13.07
N LEU A 7 3.68 20.81 -13.81
CA LEU A 7 2.42 21.29 -13.24
C LEU A 7 1.31 20.23 -13.24
N GLY A 8 1.46 19.17 -14.05
CA GLY A 8 0.36 18.29 -14.42
C GLY A 8 -0.60 18.96 -15.41
N CYS A 9 -1.49 18.19 -16.03
CA CYS A 9 -2.54 18.70 -16.89
C CYS A 9 -3.80 17.84 -16.77
N GLY A 10 -4.93 18.32 -17.30
CA GLY A 10 -6.16 17.52 -17.38
C GLY A 10 -6.84 17.24 -16.03
N GLN A 11 -6.64 18.10 -15.04
CA GLN A 11 -7.36 18.03 -13.76
C GLN A 11 -8.87 18.09 -13.99
N ALA A 12 -9.62 17.17 -13.41
CA ALA A 12 -11.06 17.08 -13.59
C ALA A 12 -11.75 16.46 -12.37
N ILE A 13 -12.98 16.88 -12.13
CA ILE A 13 -13.91 16.23 -11.21
C ILE A 13 -15.13 15.84 -12.03
N VAL A 14 -15.45 14.54 -12.04
CA VAL A 14 -16.67 14.02 -12.66
C VAL A 14 -17.49 13.37 -11.55
N ALA A 15 -18.50 14.10 -11.07
CA ALA A 15 -19.27 13.67 -9.92
C ALA A 15 -20.77 13.86 -10.08
N ASP A 16 -21.53 13.00 -9.41
CA ASP A 16 -22.99 13.08 -9.28
C ASP A 16 -23.75 13.04 -10.62
N ASN A 17 -23.22 12.31 -11.61
CA ASN A 17 -23.83 12.13 -12.92
C ASN A 17 -24.54 10.79 -13.08
N VAL A 18 -25.41 10.72 -14.09
CA VAL A 18 -25.97 9.46 -14.61
C VAL A 18 -25.47 9.25 -16.05
N PHE A 19 -24.85 8.11 -16.30
CA PHE A 19 -24.38 7.68 -17.61
C PHE A 19 -25.20 6.48 -18.09
N GLU A 20 -25.94 6.65 -19.20
CA GLU A 20 -26.74 5.58 -19.79
C GLU A 20 -26.03 4.95 -20.99
N GLY A 21 -25.79 3.64 -20.92
CA GLY A 21 -25.26 2.85 -22.01
C GLY A 21 -26.36 2.44 -23.00
N CYS A 22 -26.94 3.40 -23.73
CA CYS A 22 -27.91 3.11 -24.80
C CYS A 22 -27.19 2.56 -26.03
N ASP A 23 -27.59 1.36 -26.53
CA ASP A 23 -27.30 0.65 -27.80
C ASP A 23 -25.89 0.68 -28.44
N GLY A 24 -24.97 1.50 -27.94
CA GLY A 24 -23.66 1.79 -28.47
C GLY A 24 -22.55 1.14 -27.65
N LEU A 25 -21.40 0.99 -28.28
CA LEU A 25 -20.19 0.39 -27.71
C LEU A 25 -19.30 1.41 -26.99
N ASN A 26 -19.81 2.62 -26.76
CA ASN A 26 -19.00 3.72 -26.25
C ASN A 26 -18.62 3.45 -24.78
N GLY A 27 -17.35 3.67 -24.45
CA GLY A 27 -16.86 3.67 -23.07
C GLY A 27 -17.39 4.88 -22.30
N GLY A 28 -17.28 4.82 -20.97
CA GLY A 28 -17.73 5.89 -20.09
C GLY A 28 -16.65 6.93 -19.88
N ILE A 29 -16.23 7.10 -18.63
CA ILE A 29 -15.20 8.08 -18.29
C ILE A 29 -13.83 7.49 -18.62
N ALA A 30 -13.01 8.23 -19.37
CA ALA A 30 -11.65 7.85 -19.70
C ALA A 30 -10.65 8.92 -19.26
N VAL A 31 -9.75 8.55 -18.35
CA VAL A 31 -8.63 9.37 -17.89
C VAL A 31 -7.38 8.93 -18.66
N ASN A 32 -7.08 9.67 -19.72
CA ASN A 32 -6.02 9.38 -20.67
C ASN A 32 -5.15 10.61 -20.94
N HIS A 33 -4.06 10.42 -21.68
CA HIS A 33 -3.24 11.49 -22.28
C HIS A 33 -2.71 12.54 -21.30
N GLY A 34 -2.24 12.11 -20.15
CA GLY A 34 -1.48 12.95 -19.21
C GLY A 34 -2.34 13.61 -18.16
N SER A 35 -3.62 13.25 -18.11
CA SER A 35 -4.55 13.75 -17.10
C SER A 35 -4.06 13.36 -15.70
N THR A 36 -3.92 14.34 -14.82
CA THR A 36 -3.52 14.13 -13.43
C THR A 36 -4.52 14.77 -12.47
N GLN A 37 -4.59 14.27 -11.23
CA GLN A 37 -5.47 14.80 -10.18
C GLN A 37 -6.95 14.77 -10.61
N VAL A 38 -7.41 13.59 -11.00
CA VAL A 38 -8.78 13.37 -11.47
C VAL A 38 -9.60 12.65 -10.40
N ALA A 39 -10.76 13.20 -10.06
CA ALA A 39 -11.73 12.55 -9.18
C ALA A 39 -12.97 12.12 -9.97
N ILE A 40 -13.34 10.84 -9.84
CA ILE A 40 -14.56 10.27 -10.44
C ILE A 40 -15.40 9.71 -9.31
N SER A 41 -16.42 10.44 -8.89
CA SER A 41 -17.14 10.12 -7.65
C SER A 41 -18.65 10.11 -7.76
N ASN A 42 -19.32 9.18 -7.08
CA ASN A 42 -20.77 9.18 -6.89
C ASN A 42 -21.59 9.19 -8.21
N ASN A 43 -21.05 8.61 -9.28
CA ASN A 43 -21.77 8.50 -10.54
C ASN A 43 -22.55 7.19 -10.62
N LEU A 44 -23.65 7.20 -11.37
CA LEU A 44 -24.43 6.03 -11.72
C LEU A 44 -24.22 5.67 -13.20
N PHE A 45 -23.71 4.48 -13.47
CA PHE A 45 -23.62 3.92 -14.81
C PHE A 45 -24.72 2.87 -14.98
N VAL A 46 -25.60 3.05 -15.95
CA VAL A 46 -26.76 2.20 -16.19
C VAL A 46 -26.62 1.48 -17.53
N ASN A 47 -26.77 0.16 -17.52
CA ASN A 47 -26.74 -0.70 -18.72
C ASN A 47 -25.47 -0.54 -19.57
N TYR A 48 -24.31 -0.40 -18.94
CA TYR A 48 -23.11 -0.02 -19.65
C TYR A 48 -22.53 -1.18 -20.50
N ARG A 49 -22.41 -0.96 -21.82
CA ARG A 49 -21.94 -1.94 -22.81
C ARG A 49 -20.46 -1.81 -23.19
N GLY A 50 -19.82 -0.71 -22.78
CA GLY A 50 -18.37 -0.51 -22.84
C GLY A 50 -17.71 -0.64 -21.47
N THR A 51 -16.41 -0.32 -21.38
CA THR A 51 -15.76 -0.13 -20.07
C THR A 51 -16.28 1.17 -19.44
N ALA A 52 -16.80 1.10 -18.22
CA ALA A 52 -17.45 2.25 -17.59
C ALA A 52 -16.45 3.33 -17.15
N ILE A 53 -15.35 2.93 -16.50
CA ILE A 53 -14.28 3.84 -16.09
C ILE A 53 -12.93 3.26 -16.52
N THR A 54 -12.14 4.06 -17.23
CA THR A 54 -10.76 3.74 -17.60
C THR A 54 -9.83 4.80 -17.05
N VAL A 55 -8.85 4.39 -16.25
CA VAL A 55 -7.72 5.23 -15.81
C VAL A 55 -6.44 4.64 -16.39
N SER A 56 -6.01 5.19 -17.52
CA SER A 56 -5.00 4.56 -18.37
C SER A 56 -3.65 5.26 -18.30
N SER A 57 -2.58 4.47 -18.20
CA SER A 57 -1.22 4.90 -18.51
C SER A 57 -0.89 4.79 -20.00
N TYR A 58 -1.72 4.15 -20.83
CA TYR A 58 -1.41 4.02 -22.25
C TYR A 58 -1.42 5.36 -22.95
N THR A 59 -0.33 5.63 -23.67
CA THR A 59 -0.12 6.88 -24.38
C THR A 59 0.14 6.65 -25.86
N THR A 60 0.08 7.74 -26.61
CA THR A 60 0.78 7.82 -27.90
C THR A 60 2.15 8.43 -27.67
N ARG A 61 3.05 8.38 -28.66
CA ARG A 61 4.36 9.06 -28.61
C ARG A 61 4.29 10.58 -28.39
N ARG A 62 3.09 11.18 -28.44
CA ARG A 62 2.86 12.61 -28.25
C ARG A 62 2.06 12.91 -26.98
N SER A 63 1.83 11.91 -26.12
CA SER A 63 1.03 12.05 -24.92
C SER A 63 1.75 11.45 -23.72
N TYR A 64 1.45 11.99 -22.54
CA TYR A 64 2.01 11.53 -21.28
C TYR A 64 1.04 10.57 -20.58
N PRO A 65 1.52 9.69 -19.68
CA PRO A 65 0.67 8.74 -18.96
C PRO A 65 -0.11 9.48 -17.89
N SER A 66 -1.36 9.09 -17.69
CA SER A 66 -2.19 9.63 -16.61
C SER A 66 -1.73 9.08 -15.25
N GLN A 67 -1.97 9.84 -14.18
CA GLN A 67 -1.62 9.47 -12.80
C GLN A 67 -2.46 10.24 -11.77
N HIS A 68 -2.40 9.88 -10.50
CA HIS A 68 -3.11 10.59 -9.41
C HIS A 68 -4.63 10.67 -9.64
N ALA A 69 -5.30 9.52 -9.64
CA ALA A 69 -6.76 9.47 -9.81
C ALA A 69 -7.46 8.80 -8.62
N VAL A 70 -8.66 9.27 -8.32
CA VAL A 70 -9.55 8.67 -7.33
C VAL A 70 -10.85 8.28 -8.00
N VAL A 71 -11.24 7.01 -7.90
CA VAL A 71 -12.51 6.47 -8.38
C VAL A 71 -13.30 5.97 -7.19
N SER A 72 -14.32 6.71 -6.75
CA SER A 72 -15.00 6.42 -5.49
C SER A 72 -16.52 6.51 -5.50
N GLY A 73 -17.22 5.66 -4.75
CA GLY A 73 -18.66 5.81 -4.54
C GLY A 73 -19.55 5.60 -5.77
N ASN A 74 -19.03 5.04 -6.87
CA ASN A 74 -19.80 4.87 -8.10
C ASN A 74 -20.64 3.59 -8.06
N ILE A 75 -21.81 3.62 -8.70
CA ILE A 75 -22.65 2.44 -8.93
C ILE A 75 -22.58 2.11 -10.41
N ILE A 76 -22.10 0.91 -10.74
CA ILE A 76 -21.80 0.48 -12.10
C ILE A 76 -22.59 -0.77 -12.45
N ASP A 77 -23.69 -0.56 -13.17
CA ASP A 77 -24.48 -1.62 -13.79
C ASP A 77 -23.97 -1.91 -15.20
N LEU A 78 -23.30 -3.06 -15.35
CA LEU A 78 -22.75 -3.55 -16.61
C LEU A 78 -23.74 -4.47 -17.34
N THR A 79 -25.03 -4.51 -17.00
CA THR A 79 -25.99 -5.40 -17.68
C THR A 79 -26.08 -5.12 -19.18
N CYS A 80 -25.85 -6.15 -20.00
CA CYS A 80 -26.04 -6.05 -21.44
C CYS A 80 -27.51 -6.33 -21.80
N VAL A 81 -28.25 -5.29 -22.16
CA VAL A 81 -29.64 -5.42 -22.65
C VAL A 81 -29.62 -5.51 -24.17
N GLY A 82 -30.03 -6.66 -24.72
CA GLY A 82 -30.10 -6.91 -26.17
C GLY A 82 -28.74 -7.15 -26.85
N GLY A 83 -28.71 -8.03 -27.85
CA GLY A 83 -27.50 -8.40 -28.59
C GLY A 83 -26.50 -9.25 -27.80
N GLN A 84 -25.32 -9.50 -28.38
CA GLN A 84 -24.28 -10.34 -27.77
C GLN A 84 -23.41 -9.54 -26.79
N SER A 85 -23.17 -10.10 -25.60
CA SER A 85 -22.20 -9.54 -24.64
C SER A 85 -20.78 -9.52 -25.21
N ARG A 86 -20.02 -8.48 -24.87
CA ARG A 86 -18.60 -8.30 -25.23
C ARG A 86 -17.73 -8.08 -24.00
N ALA A 87 -16.43 -8.33 -24.14
CA ALA A 87 -15.46 -8.09 -23.08
C ALA A 87 -15.42 -6.61 -22.68
N ARG A 88 -15.60 -6.34 -21.38
CA ARG A 88 -15.55 -4.98 -20.80
C ARG A 88 -15.24 -5.03 -19.31
N SER A 89 -14.82 -3.90 -18.76
CA SER A 89 -14.57 -3.76 -17.31
C SER A 89 -15.49 -2.72 -16.68
N GLY A 90 -15.84 -2.87 -15.41
CA GLY A 90 -16.41 -1.75 -14.65
C GLY A 90 -15.36 -0.66 -14.49
N ILE A 91 -14.23 -1.02 -13.89
CA ILE A 91 -13.11 -0.12 -13.65
C ILE A 91 -11.83 -0.77 -14.19
N LEU A 92 -11.16 -0.10 -15.12
CA LEU A 92 -9.85 -0.47 -15.66
C LEU A 92 -8.81 0.54 -15.19
N VAL A 93 -7.77 0.07 -14.49
CA VAL A 93 -6.67 0.89 -13.98
C VAL A 93 -5.36 0.35 -14.53
N THR A 94 -4.67 1.11 -15.38
CA THR A 94 -3.28 0.87 -15.76
C THR A 94 -2.37 2.05 -15.42
N ALA A 95 -2.94 3.17 -14.98
CA ALA A 95 -2.24 4.33 -14.43
C ALA A 95 -1.74 4.11 -13.01
N SER A 96 -0.69 4.85 -12.64
CA SER A 96 -0.10 4.85 -11.30
C SER A 96 -0.77 5.86 -10.37
N ASP A 97 -0.58 5.66 -9.06
CA ASP A 97 -1.12 6.52 -7.99
C ASP A 97 -2.65 6.63 -8.06
N VAL A 98 -3.32 5.48 -8.15
CA VAL A 98 -4.77 5.40 -8.29
C VAL A 98 -5.40 4.76 -7.06
N THR A 99 -6.43 5.41 -6.53
CA THR A 99 -7.30 4.83 -5.50
C THR A 99 -8.67 4.48 -6.08
N VAL A 100 -9.13 3.25 -5.86
CA VAL A 100 -10.45 2.76 -6.24
C VAL A 100 -11.18 2.34 -4.96
N SER A 101 -12.18 3.09 -4.52
CA SER A 101 -12.87 2.80 -3.25
C SER A 101 -14.39 2.88 -3.29
N ASP A 102 -15.06 2.14 -2.41
CA ASP A 102 -16.51 2.35 -2.16
C ASP A 102 -17.41 2.21 -3.41
N ASN A 103 -16.96 1.50 -4.46
CA ASN A 103 -17.74 1.32 -5.68
C ASN A 103 -18.56 0.04 -5.63
N GLN A 104 -19.72 0.05 -6.28
CA GLN A 104 -20.52 -1.15 -6.55
C GLN A 104 -20.45 -1.48 -8.03
N VAL A 105 -20.04 -2.70 -8.38
CA VAL A 105 -19.91 -3.15 -9.78
C VAL A 105 -20.64 -4.47 -9.96
N TYR A 106 -21.62 -4.51 -10.86
CA TYR A 106 -22.45 -5.71 -11.04
C TYR A 106 -23.07 -5.86 -12.43
N VAL A 107 -23.61 -7.06 -12.66
CA VAL A 107 -24.59 -7.36 -13.72
C VAL A 107 -25.87 -7.85 -13.06
N ARG A 108 -27.02 -7.50 -13.62
CA ARG A 108 -28.35 -7.97 -13.20
C ARG A 108 -28.72 -9.25 -13.94
N GLY A 109 -29.47 -10.12 -13.27
CA GLY A 109 -29.93 -11.38 -13.86
C GLY A 109 -28.79 -12.40 -13.96
N ASP A 110 -28.68 -13.05 -15.11
CA ASP A 110 -27.66 -14.07 -15.33
C ASP A 110 -26.25 -13.47 -15.38
N LEU A 111 -25.29 -14.22 -14.85
CA LEU A 111 -23.88 -13.89 -14.92
C LEU A 111 -23.41 -13.68 -16.37
N ASP A 112 -22.61 -12.64 -16.59
CA ASP A 112 -21.99 -12.36 -17.88
C ASP A 112 -20.50 -12.76 -17.88
N PRO A 113 -20.10 -13.85 -18.57
CA PRO A 113 -18.75 -14.40 -18.51
C PRO A 113 -17.67 -13.49 -19.12
N ASN A 114 -18.08 -12.49 -19.91
CA ASN A 114 -17.17 -11.55 -20.58
C ASN A 114 -16.86 -10.31 -19.74
N VAL A 115 -17.55 -10.11 -18.62
CA VAL A 115 -17.42 -8.89 -17.82
C VAL A 115 -16.42 -9.07 -16.70
N THR A 116 -15.62 -8.02 -16.48
CA THR A 116 -14.70 -7.90 -15.35
C THR A 116 -15.14 -6.75 -14.45
N GLY A 117 -15.14 -6.94 -13.13
CA GLY A 117 -15.47 -5.87 -12.20
C GLY A 117 -14.39 -4.80 -12.15
N ILE A 118 -13.25 -5.18 -11.57
CA ILE A 118 -12.07 -4.33 -11.43
C ILE A 118 -10.87 -5.00 -12.10
N HIS A 119 -10.19 -4.27 -12.98
CA HIS A 119 -9.00 -4.71 -13.68
C HIS A 119 -7.84 -3.77 -13.35
N ILE A 120 -6.78 -4.31 -12.75
CA ILE A 120 -5.50 -3.61 -12.53
C ILE A 120 -4.47 -4.17 -13.52
N GLY A 121 -3.92 -3.33 -14.39
CA GLY A 121 -2.88 -3.70 -15.34
C GLY A 121 -1.53 -3.12 -14.95
N GLU A 122 -0.48 -3.92 -15.06
CA GLU A 122 0.87 -3.36 -15.14
C GLU A 122 0.98 -2.43 -16.36
N PRO A 123 1.85 -1.40 -16.31
CA PRO A 123 2.87 -1.13 -15.30
C PRO A 123 2.39 -0.27 -14.11
N ALA A 124 1.10 -0.17 -13.80
CA ALA A 124 0.63 0.66 -12.69
C ALA A 124 1.41 0.40 -11.37
N VAL A 125 1.81 1.47 -10.68
CA VAL A 125 2.35 1.41 -9.30
C VAL A 125 1.51 2.25 -8.35
N ASN A 126 1.61 1.99 -7.05
CA ASN A 126 0.90 2.71 -5.99
C ASN A 126 -0.63 2.69 -6.19
N VAL A 127 -1.18 1.49 -6.43
CA VAL A 127 -2.63 1.30 -6.62
C VAL A 127 -3.26 0.82 -5.32
N VAL A 128 -4.29 1.52 -4.85
CA VAL A 128 -5.08 1.11 -3.68
C VAL A 128 -6.50 0.78 -4.12
N VAL A 129 -7.00 -0.41 -3.79
CA VAL A 129 -8.36 -0.86 -4.08
C VAL A 129 -9.03 -1.31 -2.80
N HIS A 130 -10.02 -0.58 -2.31
CA HIS A 130 -10.67 -0.94 -1.04
C HIS A 130 -12.15 -0.67 -0.91
N ASP A 131 -12.83 -1.42 -0.04
CA ASP A 131 -14.24 -1.18 0.31
C ASP A 131 -15.20 -1.24 -0.91
N ASN A 132 -14.82 -1.96 -1.98
CA ASN A 132 -15.68 -2.16 -3.15
C ASN A 132 -16.56 -3.41 -3.00
N LEU A 133 -17.77 -3.35 -3.56
CA LEU A 133 -18.66 -4.49 -3.75
C LEU A 133 -18.69 -4.90 -5.21
N VAL A 134 -18.20 -6.08 -5.54
CA VAL A 134 -18.17 -6.63 -6.90
C VAL A 134 -18.99 -7.91 -6.95
N ARG A 135 -19.99 -7.99 -7.82
CA ARG A 135 -20.88 -9.17 -7.86
C ARG A 135 -21.43 -9.57 -9.22
N ASN A 136 -21.66 -10.87 -9.38
CA ASN A 136 -22.39 -11.46 -10.50
C ASN A 136 -21.71 -11.28 -11.88
N LEU A 137 -20.37 -11.42 -11.92
CA LEU A 137 -19.54 -11.16 -13.11
C LEU A 137 -18.73 -12.39 -13.52
N GLY A 138 -18.35 -12.46 -14.80
CA GLY A 138 -17.38 -13.44 -15.30
C GLY A 138 -16.03 -13.38 -14.57
N HIS A 139 -15.57 -12.18 -14.23
CA HIS A 139 -14.43 -11.95 -13.35
C HIS A 139 -14.77 -10.86 -12.33
N GLY A 140 -14.45 -11.09 -11.05
CA GLY A 140 -14.60 -10.08 -10.01
C GLY A 140 -13.47 -9.04 -10.07
N LEU A 141 -12.29 -9.45 -9.61
CA LEU A 141 -11.06 -8.65 -9.65
C LEU A 141 -9.96 -9.40 -10.41
N VAL A 142 -9.26 -8.69 -11.29
CA VAL A 142 -8.12 -9.24 -12.04
C VAL A 142 -6.93 -8.30 -12.01
N THR A 143 -5.73 -8.87 -11.83
CA THR A 143 -4.47 -8.20 -12.16
C THR A 143 -3.90 -8.82 -13.44
N ARG A 144 -3.27 -8.02 -14.32
CA ARG A 144 -2.68 -8.52 -15.57
C ARG A 144 -1.27 -7.98 -15.80
N PRO A 145 -0.37 -8.79 -16.39
CA PRO A 145 0.94 -8.31 -16.78
C PRO A 145 0.87 -7.44 -18.03
N CYS A 146 1.78 -6.47 -18.13
CA CYS A 146 1.94 -5.65 -19.33
C CYS A 146 2.79 -6.42 -20.34
N ARG A 147 2.45 -6.38 -21.63
CA ARG A 147 3.24 -7.02 -22.69
C ARG A 147 3.54 -6.03 -23.80
N SER A 148 4.74 -6.13 -24.34
CA SER A 148 5.18 -5.38 -25.51
C SER A 148 6.13 -6.23 -26.36
N SER A 149 6.60 -5.65 -27.45
CA SER A 149 7.58 -6.24 -28.36
C SER A 149 8.55 -5.18 -28.83
N VAL A 150 9.78 -5.58 -29.11
CA VAL A 150 10.79 -4.70 -29.69
C VAL A 150 10.38 -4.32 -31.12
N THR A 151 10.31 -3.03 -31.41
CA THR A 151 9.95 -2.50 -32.73
C THR A 151 11.16 -2.00 -33.52
N GLU A 152 12.22 -1.57 -32.83
CA GLU A 152 13.45 -1.07 -33.44
C GLU A 152 14.64 -1.29 -32.49
N VAL A 153 15.84 -1.53 -33.03
CA VAL A 153 17.09 -1.65 -32.27
C VAL A 153 18.13 -0.71 -32.87
N ALA A 154 18.73 0.15 -32.05
CA ALA A 154 19.80 1.06 -32.44
C ALA A 154 21.18 0.39 -32.35
N GLU A 155 22.18 1.00 -32.99
CA GLU A 155 23.57 0.51 -33.01
C GLU A 155 24.19 0.39 -31.61
N ASP A 156 23.78 1.25 -30.67
CA ASP A 156 24.26 1.26 -29.29
C ASP A 156 23.56 0.21 -28.39
N GLY A 157 22.68 -0.61 -28.98
CA GLY A 157 21.92 -1.65 -28.29
C GLY A 157 20.66 -1.16 -27.57
N SER A 158 20.34 0.13 -27.62
CA SER A 158 19.04 0.64 -27.16
C SER A 158 17.92 0.25 -28.12
N PHE A 159 16.67 0.19 -27.63
CA PHE A 159 15.56 -0.29 -28.45
C PHE A 159 14.25 0.44 -28.18
N LEU A 160 13.37 0.46 -29.19
CA LEU A 160 12.00 0.92 -29.08
C LEU A 160 11.06 -0.23 -28.78
N GLU A 161 10.05 0.07 -28.01
CA GLU A 161 8.98 -0.83 -27.67
C GLU A 161 7.72 -0.52 -28.53
N GLY A 162 6.70 -1.38 -28.51
CA GLY A 162 5.50 -1.22 -29.33
C GLY A 162 4.20 -0.82 -28.62
N GLN A 163 4.04 -1.10 -27.32
CA GLN A 163 2.77 -1.07 -26.57
C GLN A 163 2.89 -0.68 -25.08
N LEU A 164 4.04 -0.29 -24.55
CA LEU A 164 4.23 0.12 -23.17
C LEU A 164 3.83 1.59 -23.01
N PRO A 165 3.33 1.97 -21.84
CA PRO A 165 3.28 3.37 -21.44
C PRO A 165 4.64 4.05 -21.54
N LEU A 166 4.70 5.19 -22.21
CA LEU A 166 5.89 6.03 -22.28
C LEU A 166 5.91 6.95 -21.05
N GLU A 167 7.06 7.10 -20.38
CA GLU A 167 7.14 7.78 -19.06
C GLU A 167 7.52 9.26 -19.11
N TRP A 168 7.14 10.02 -18.07
CA TRP A 168 7.53 11.42 -17.91
C TRP A 168 9.06 11.55 -17.71
N PRO A 169 9.72 12.61 -18.21
CA PRO A 169 11.14 12.87 -17.90
C PRO A 169 11.43 12.96 -16.38
N VAL A 170 10.45 13.44 -15.61
CA VAL A 170 10.49 13.56 -14.15
C VAL A 170 10.00 12.31 -13.41
N GLY A 171 9.48 11.31 -14.13
CA GLY A 171 8.99 10.06 -13.56
C GLY A 171 10.10 9.04 -13.31
N HIS A 172 9.71 7.80 -13.01
CA HIS A 172 10.66 6.72 -12.71
C HIS A 172 11.45 6.26 -13.94
N ARG A 173 10.97 6.53 -15.17
CA ARG A 173 11.62 6.18 -16.44
C ARG A 173 12.09 4.72 -16.48
N TYR A 174 11.26 3.83 -15.94
CA TYR A 174 11.54 2.39 -15.78
C TYR A 174 12.91 2.05 -15.17
N ARG A 175 13.60 2.98 -14.50
CA ARG A 175 14.96 2.74 -14.00
C ARG A 175 14.93 1.70 -12.88
N GLY A 176 15.71 0.64 -13.04
CA GLY A 176 15.75 -0.48 -12.10
C GLY A 176 14.53 -1.42 -12.18
N TRP A 177 13.64 -1.21 -13.15
CA TRP A 177 12.54 -2.14 -13.39
C TRP A 177 13.04 -3.42 -14.02
N ASN A 178 12.29 -4.49 -13.82
CA ASN A 178 12.57 -5.77 -14.42
C ASN A 178 11.89 -5.85 -15.78
N LEU A 179 12.62 -6.36 -16.76
CA LEU A 179 12.12 -6.80 -18.04
C LEU A 179 12.30 -8.32 -18.11
N VAL A 180 11.27 -9.01 -18.56
CA VAL A 180 11.36 -10.44 -18.86
C VAL A 180 10.95 -10.73 -20.29
N TRP A 181 11.82 -11.48 -20.96
CA TRP A 181 11.60 -11.88 -22.35
C TRP A 181 10.60 -13.04 -22.41
N LEU A 182 9.57 -12.87 -23.23
CA LEU A 182 8.51 -13.85 -23.49
C LEU A 182 8.72 -14.59 -24.81
N GLY A 183 9.65 -14.13 -25.65
CA GLY A 183 10.01 -14.72 -26.92
C GLY A 183 11.45 -14.39 -27.33
N GLY A 184 11.88 -14.94 -28.46
CA GLY A 184 13.21 -14.68 -29.02
C GLY A 184 14.34 -15.43 -28.30
N ALA A 185 15.58 -15.01 -28.59
CA ALA A 185 16.79 -15.69 -28.11
C ALA A 185 17.00 -15.59 -26.58
N ASN A 186 16.25 -14.72 -25.91
CA ASN A 186 16.36 -14.48 -24.47
C ASN A 186 15.16 -14.98 -23.67
N ILE A 187 14.27 -15.78 -24.26
CA ILE A 187 13.04 -16.25 -23.58
C ILE A 187 13.29 -16.72 -22.14
N ASN A 188 12.44 -16.28 -21.22
CA ASN A 188 12.49 -16.48 -19.77
C ASN A 188 13.65 -15.81 -19.02
N LYS A 189 14.57 -15.11 -19.71
CA LYS A 189 15.59 -14.31 -19.01
C LYS A 189 14.97 -13.02 -18.47
N VAL A 190 15.34 -12.71 -17.24
CA VAL A 190 15.02 -11.43 -16.58
C VAL A 190 16.25 -10.51 -16.65
N CYS A 191 16.02 -9.25 -16.99
CA CYS A 191 17.05 -8.21 -17.07
C CYS A 191 16.57 -6.96 -16.34
N ALA A 192 17.48 -6.13 -15.86
CA ALA A 192 17.13 -4.82 -15.34
C ALA A 192 17.17 -3.77 -16.46
N ILE A 193 16.22 -2.85 -16.45
CA ILE A 193 16.24 -1.64 -17.29
C ILE A 193 17.17 -0.63 -16.63
N ALA A 194 18.25 -0.26 -17.32
CA ALA A 194 19.15 0.79 -16.84
C ALA A 194 18.58 2.18 -17.06
N GLU A 195 17.95 2.37 -18.22
CA GLU A 195 17.48 3.68 -18.65
C GLU A 195 16.30 3.57 -19.62
N PHE A 196 15.36 4.49 -19.47
CA PHE A 196 14.44 4.90 -20.51
C PHE A 196 14.70 6.37 -20.81
N ASP A 197 15.05 6.67 -22.05
CA ASP A 197 15.19 8.04 -22.55
C ASP A 197 13.81 8.54 -22.99
N ALA A 198 13.29 9.56 -22.31
CA ALA A 198 11.96 10.10 -22.58
C ALA A 198 11.89 10.92 -23.89
N ASP A 199 13.02 11.42 -24.39
CA ASP A 199 13.06 12.20 -25.63
C ASP A 199 13.08 11.27 -26.85
N THR A 200 13.85 10.20 -26.78
CA THR A 200 13.95 9.21 -27.88
C THR A 200 12.98 8.03 -27.72
N CYS A 201 12.33 7.90 -26.55
CA CYS A 201 11.48 6.78 -26.16
C CYS A 201 12.19 5.42 -26.17
N ARG A 202 13.52 5.40 -26.01
CA ARG A 202 14.34 4.18 -26.09
C ARG A 202 14.66 3.61 -24.72
N PHE A 203 14.66 2.28 -24.65
CA PHE A 203 15.07 1.50 -23.51
C PHE A 203 16.51 1.03 -23.66
N LYS A 204 17.23 1.02 -22.55
CA LYS A 204 18.56 0.41 -22.44
C LYS A 204 18.59 -0.56 -21.25
N LEU A 205 19.10 -1.76 -21.50
CA LEU A 205 19.25 -2.77 -20.45
C LEU A 205 20.55 -2.55 -19.67
N ALA A 206 20.53 -2.86 -18.38
CA ALA A 206 21.70 -2.79 -17.52
C ALA A 206 22.77 -3.82 -17.90
N GLN A 207 22.34 -5.01 -18.31
CA GLN A 207 23.21 -6.03 -18.88
C GLN A 207 23.03 -6.03 -20.39
N PRO A 208 24.11 -5.84 -21.19
CA PRO A 208 24.03 -6.01 -22.63
C PRO A 208 23.48 -7.38 -22.98
N GLN A 209 22.41 -7.41 -23.76
CA GLN A 209 21.82 -8.63 -24.31
C GLN A 209 21.64 -8.44 -25.81
N ARG A 210 21.65 -9.53 -26.56
CA ARG A 210 21.26 -9.49 -27.97
C ARG A 210 19.76 -9.25 -28.04
N VAL A 211 19.35 -8.08 -28.52
CA VAL A 211 17.95 -7.71 -28.72
C VAL A 211 17.65 -7.67 -30.22
N SER A 212 16.52 -8.24 -30.64
CA SER A 212 16.08 -8.25 -32.04
C SER A 212 14.65 -7.70 -32.17
N VAL A 213 14.34 -7.10 -33.31
CA VAL A 213 12.96 -6.70 -33.65
C VAL A 213 12.04 -7.92 -33.59
N GLY A 214 10.89 -7.77 -32.95
CA GLY A 214 9.91 -8.84 -32.71
C GLY A 214 10.10 -9.61 -31.41
N ASP A 215 11.21 -9.43 -30.67
CA ASP A 215 11.37 -10.04 -29.35
C ASP A 215 10.26 -9.52 -28.42
N ALA A 216 9.42 -10.43 -27.92
CA ALA A 216 8.32 -10.11 -27.03
C ALA A 216 8.79 -10.08 -25.57
N PHE A 217 8.25 -9.17 -24.77
CA PHE A 217 8.63 -9.02 -23.37
C PHE A 217 7.50 -8.45 -22.49
N SER A 218 7.69 -8.56 -21.18
CA SER A 218 6.90 -7.88 -20.15
C SER A 218 7.81 -7.05 -19.25
N VAL A 219 7.26 -6.00 -18.65
CA VAL A 219 7.95 -5.21 -17.62
C VAL A 219 7.19 -5.24 -16.31
N PHE A 220 7.91 -5.25 -15.20
CA PHE A 220 7.31 -5.18 -13.87
C PHE A 220 8.24 -4.45 -12.89
N PRO A 221 7.66 -3.67 -11.95
CA PRO A 221 8.44 -2.86 -11.01
C PRO A 221 9.13 -3.73 -9.95
N PRO A 222 10.23 -3.24 -9.33
CA PRO A 222 10.78 -3.88 -8.13
C PRO A 222 9.83 -3.74 -6.92
N SER A 223 8.96 -2.73 -6.93
CA SER A 223 7.94 -2.49 -5.91
C SER A 223 6.70 -1.90 -6.58
N ALA A 224 5.64 -2.70 -6.68
CA ALA A 224 4.38 -2.28 -7.29
C ALA A 224 3.53 -1.44 -6.33
N ASN A 225 3.66 -1.69 -5.02
CA ASN A 225 2.95 -1.01 -3.94
C ASN A 225 1.42 -1.08 -4.11
N TRP A 226 0.93 -2.27 -4.49
CA TRP A 226 -0.50 -2.50 -4.62
C TRP A 226 -1.09 -2.90 -3.28
N THR A 227 -2.16 -2.23 -2.85
CA THR A 227 -2.92 -2.62 -1.65
C THR A 227 -4.37 -2.85 -2.03
N ILE A 228 -4.79 -4.12 -2.04
CA ILE A 228 -6.14 -4.55 -2.37
C ILE A 228 -6.77 -5.08 -1.08
N ARG A 229 -7.68 -4.33 -0.46
CA ARG A 229 -8.20 -4.67 0.86
C ARG A 229 -9.67 -4.42 1.10
N SER A 230 -10.28 -5.12 2.04
CA SER A 230 -11.64 -4.79 2.51
C SER A 230 -12.70 -4.83 1.40
N ASN A 231 -12.45 -5.52 0.28
CA ASN A 231 -13.42 -5.67 -0.79
C ASN A 231 -14.32 -6.87 -0.53
N THR A 232 -15.58 -6.78 -0.96
CA THR A 232 -16.50 -7.91 -1.02
C THR A 232 -16.67 -8.34 -2.47
N ILE A 233 -16.30 -9.60 -2.78
CA ILE A 233 -16.39 -10.18 -4.11
C ILE A 233 -17.26 -11.44 -4.02
N THR A 234 -18.38 -11.45 -4.73
CA THR A 234 -19.36 -12.54 -4.64
C THR A 234 -20.03 -12.85 -5.97
N ASP A 235 -20.65 -14.03 -6.10
CA ASP A 235 -21.40 -14.43 -7.29
C ASP A 235 -20.59 -14.39 -8.61
N CYS A 236 -19.26 -14.42 -8.55
CA CYS A 236 -18.40 -14.35 -9.74
C CYS A 236 -17.92 -15.74 -10.19
N GLN A 237 -17.85 -15.97 -11.50
CA GLN A 237 -17.33 -17.23 -12.05
C GLN A 237 -15.83 -17.39 -11.79
N ARG A 238 -15.09 -16.28 -11.83
CA ARG A 238 -13.69 -16.15 -11.43
C ARG A 238 -13.56 -14.97 -10.46
N PRO A 239 -13.78 -15.18 -9.15
CA PRO A 239 -13.82 -14.07 -8.19
C PRO A 239 -12.54 -13.23 -8.20
N VAL A 240 -11.37 -13.85 -8.07
CA VAL A 240 -10.08 -13.15 -8.06
C VAL A 240 -9.05 -13.87 -8.90
N THR A 241 -8.35 -13.13 -9.77
CA THR A 241 -7.21 -13.62 -10.54
C THR A 241 -6.03 -12.66 -10.41
N LEU A 242 -5.02 -13.06 -9.66
CA LEU A 242 -3.79 -12.31 -9.41
C LEU A 242 -2.70 -12.76 -10.40
N ASP A 243 -2.84 -12.35 -11.67
CA ASP A 243 -2.00 -12.78 -12.79
C ASP A 243 -0.90 -11.79 -13.19
N GLY A 244 -0.95 -10.54 -12.71
CA GLY A 244 0.18 -9.61 -12.81
C GLY A 244 1.39 -10.13 -12.02
N PHE A 245 2.61 -9.75 -12.40
CA PHE A 245 3.83 -10.17 -11.71
C PHE A 245 3.83 -9.75 -10.24
N GLY A 246 3.24 -8.58 -9.95
CA GLY A 246 3.22 -8.03 -8.60
C GLY A 246 4.64 -7.76 -8.09
N SER A 247 4.81 -7.79 -6.77
CA SER A 247 6.08 -7.55 -6.10
C SER A 247 5.98 -7.92 -4.62
N PRO A 248 7.08 -7.90 -3.85
CA PRO A 248 7.02 -8.04 -2.39
C PRO A 248 6.15 -7.00 -1.67
N THR A 249 5.78 -5.90 -2.34
CA THR A 249 4.90 -4.85 -1.81
C THR A 249 3.46 -4.95 -2.30
N SER A 250 3.11 -6.00 -3.07
CA SER A 250 1.73 -6.28 -3.48
C SER A 250 0.99 -7.06 -2.39
N VAL A 251 -0.02 -6.42 -1.79
CA VAL A 251 -0.78 -6.93 -0.64
C VAL A 251 -2.25 -7.06 -0.99
N PHE A 252 -2.80 -8.25 -0.76
CA PHE A 252 -4.20 -8.60 -0.89
C PHE A 252 -4.73 -9.02 0.49
N ARG A 253 -5.46 -8.14 1.20
CA ARG A 253 -5.78 -8.37 2.61
C ARG A 253 -7.20 -8.07 3.03
N ASP A 254 -7.69 -8.77 4.05
CA ASP A 254 -8.97 -8.46 4.69
C ASP A 254 -10.16 -8.41 3.70
N ASN A 255 -10.09 -9.17 2.60
CA ASN A 255 -11.17 -9.24 1.62
C ASN A 255 -12.13 -10.38 1.97
N LEU A 256 -13.42 -10.16 1.69
CA LEU A 256 -14.46 -11.18 1.77
C LEU A 256 -14.76 -11.71 0.37
N ILE A 257 -14.47 -12.98 0.14
CA ILE A 257 -14.64 -13.65 -1.15
C ILE A 257 -15.59 -14.82 -0.94
N THR A 258 -16.73 -14.79 -1.61
CA THR A 258 -17.74 -15.85 -1.45
C THR A 258 -18.19 -16.37 -2.81
N ARG A 259 -18.50 -17.67 -2.89
CA ARG A 259 -19.07 -18.24 -4.12
C ARG A 259 -20.45 -17.64 -4.42
N GLY A 260 -21.24 -17.40 -3.36
CA GLY A 260 -22.64 -17.01 -3.49
C GLY A 260 -23.42 -18.05 -4.30
N GLN A 261 -24.13 -17.60 -5.33
CA GLN A 261 -24.91 -18.42 -6.26
C GLN A 261 -24.13 -18.82 -7.52
N ALA A 262 -22.87 -18.39 -7.66
CA ALA A 262 -22.05 -18.78 -8.81
C ALA A 262 -21.86 -20.30 -8.85
N LYS A 263 -21.91 -20.85 -10.07
CA LYS A 263 -21.73 -22.28 -10.36
C LYS A 263 -20.50 -22.49 -11.20
N GLY A 264 -19.85 -23.64 -11.03
CA GLY A 264 -18.69 -24.03 -11.83
C GLY A 264 -17.47 -23.13 -11.56
N VAL A 265 -17.35 -22.60 -10.35
CA VAL A 265 -16.20 -21.79 -9.96
C VAL A 265 -15.01 -22.71 -9.75
N LYS A 266 -14.03 -22.67 -10.67
CA LYS A 266 -12.83 -23.50 -10.56
C LYS A 266 -11.86 -23.01 -9.49
N ASP A 267 -11.63 -21.69 -9.45
CA ASP A 267 -10.71 -21.06 -8.50
C ASP A 267 -11.37 -19.82 -7.91
N ALA A 268 -11.44 -19.70 -6.58
CA ALA A 268 -11.88 -18.47 -5.94
C ALA A 268 -10.82 -17.37 -6.05
N VAL A 269 -9.58 -17.72 -5.71
CA VAL A 269 -8.39 -16.88 -5.88
C VAL A 269 -7.30 -17.67 -6.60
N ALA A 270 -6.97 -17.27 -7.82
CA ALA A 270 -5.82 -17.79 -8.56
C ALA A 270 -4.63 -16.85 -8.43
N VAL A 271 -3.45 -17.36 -8.04
CA VAL A 271 -2.23 -16.56 -7.83
C VAL A 271 -1.11 -17.06 -8.74
N ALA A 272 -0.65 -16.21 -9.65
CA ALA A 272 0.47 -16.50 -10.57
C ALA A 272 1.65 -15.52 -10.46
N GLY A 273 1.48 -14.43 -9.70
CA GLY A 273 2.54 -13.47 -9.36
C GLY A 273 2.96 -13.49 -7.90
N GLU A 274 3.74 -12.49 -7.52
CA GLU A 274 4.24 -12.29 -6.16
C GLU A 274 3.28 -11.42 -5.34
N TYR A 275 2.64 -12.02 -4.34
CA TYR A 275 1.62 -11.37 -3.51
C TYR A 275 1.68 -11.84 -2.06
N LYS A 276 1.27 -10.94 -1.16
CA LYS A 276 0.94 -11.26 0.24
C LYS A 276 -0.57 -11.34 0.41
N LEU A 277 -1.10 -12.49 0.79
CA LEU A 277 -2.52 -12.70 1.09
C LEU A 277 -2.69 -12.80 2.62
N ILE A 278 -3.32 -11.79 3.23
CA ILE A 278 -3.37 -11.66 4.69
C ILE A 278 -4.81 -11.44 5.17
N GLY A 279 -5.30 -12.23 6.12
CA GLY A 279 -6.59 -11.92 6.77
C GLY A 279 -7.83 -12.06 5.88
N ASN A 280 -7.73 -12.68 4.71
CA ASN A 280 -8.87 -12.81 3.79
C ASN A 280 -9.82 -13.93 4.25
N HIS A 281 -11.12 -13.77 3.98
CA HIS A 281 -12.13 -14.81 4.23
C HIS A 281 -12.68 -15.33 2.91
N LEU A 282 -12.41 -16.60 2.62
CA LEU A 282 -12.89 -17.31 1.44
C LEU A 282 -13.93 -18.34 1.88
N SER A 283 -15.17 -18.23 1.40
CA SER A 283 -16.28 -19.09 1.87
C SER A 283 -17.15 -19.67 0.75
N GLY A 284 -17.55 -20.93 0.93
CA GLY A 284 -18.58 -21.61 0.12
C GLY A 284 -18.09 -22.19 -1.20
N PHE A 285 -16.79 -22.41 -1.38
CA PHE A 285 -16.22 -23.05 -2.58
C PHE A 285 -16.18 -24.58 -2.43
N ASP A 286 -17.36 -25.17 -2.24
CA ASP A 286 -17.59 -26.57 -1.87
C ASP A 286 -17.87 -27.51 -3.06
N GLU A 287 -17.88 -27.01 -4.30
CA GLU A 287 -17.96 -27.86 -5.49
C GLU A 287 -16.68 -28.74 -5.59
N PRO A 288 -16.78 -30.02 -6.01
CA PRO A 288 -15.66 -30.97 -5.94
C PRO A 288 -14.36 -30.51 -6.63
N ASP A 289 -14.49 -29.77 -7.73
CA ASP A 289 -13.37 -29.26 -8.53
C ASP A 289 -12.97 -27.82 -8.17
N SER A 290 -13.56 -27.23 -7.13
CA SER A 290 -13.34 -25.85 -6.74
C SER A 290 -12.19 -25.72 -5.75
N ALA A 291 -11.21 -24.89 -6.10
CA ALA A 291 -10.16 -24.47 -5.21
C ALA A 291 -10.45 -23.08 -4.64
N SER A 292 -10.26 -22.90 -3.34
CA SER A 292 -10.33 -21.55 -2.75
C SER A 292 -9.08 -20.74 -3.08
N LEU A 293 -7.91 -21.34 -2.92
CA LEU A 293 -6.64 -20.73 -3.30
C LEU A 293 -5.90 -21.64 -4.28
N ALA A 294 -5.80 -21.22 -5.54
CA ALA A 294 -5.04 -21.91 -6.57
C ALA A 294 -3.68 -21.24 -6.78
N LEU A 295 -2.61 -22.00 -6.58
CA LEU A 295 -1.24 -21.53 -6.72
C LEU A 295 -0.66 -21.97 -8.05
N HIS A 296 -0.23 -21.00 -8.85
CA HIS A 296 0.42 -21.23 -10.14
C HIS A 296 1.92 -21.01 -10.05
N PRO A 297 2.74 -21.77 -10.80
CA PRO A 297 4.16 -21.47 -10.93
C PRO A 297 4.32 -20.08 -11.56
N CYS A 298 5.41 -19.39 -11.22
CA CYS A 298 5.68 -18.12 -11.89
C CYS A 298 5.88 -18.35 -13.39
N ARG A 299 5.26 -17.48 -14.19
CA ARG A 299 5.36 -17.50 -15.66
C ARG A 299 6.79 -17.50 -16.20
N VAL A 300 7.74 -17.01 -15.42
CA VAL A 300 9.14 -16.85 -15.81
C VAL A 300 10.07 -17.81 -15.07
N GLY A 301 9.50 -18.85 -14.46
CA GLY A 301 10.26 -19.92 -13.79
C GLY A 301 10.92 -19.52 -12.47
N ARG A 302 10.71 -18.29 -11.97
CA ARG A 302 11.22 -17.87 -10.67
C ARG A 302 10.39 -18.47 -9.52
N ALA A 303 11.07 -18.75 -8.41
CA ALA A 303 10.38 -19.01 -7.15
C ALA A 303 9.69 -17.73 -6.66
N LEU A 304 8.40 -17.82 -6.35
CA LEU A 304 7.62 -16.72 -5.78
C LEU A 304 7.76 -16.72 -4.26
N ARG A 305 8.04 -15.57 -3.65
CA ARG A 305 8.13 -15.44 -2.18
C ARG A 305 6.77 -15.03 -1.61
N ASN A 306 5.74 -15.79 -1.96
CA ASN A 306 4.39 -15.49 -1.53
C ASN A 306 4.22 -15.69 -0.02
N VAL A 307 3.29 -14.93 0.55
CA VAL A 307 2.98 -14.93 1.97
C VAL A 307 1.48 -15.17 2.12
N TYR A 308 1.08 -16.18 2.88
CA TYR A 308 -0.32 -16.51 3.16
C TYR A 308 -0.52 -16.55 4.68
N LEU A 309 -1.05 -15.48 5.25
CA LEU A 309 -1.17 -15.31 6.70
C LEU A 309 -2.61 -15.10 7.14
N ASP A 310 -3.02 -15.78 8.21
CA ASP A 310 -4.25 -15.49 8.94
C ASP A 310 -5.52 -15.49 8.07
N ASN A 311 -5.53 -16.22 6.95
CA ASN A 311 -6.70 -16.33 6.07
C ASN A 311 -7.67 -17.38 6.62
N ILE A 312 -8.97 -17.16 6.42
CA ILE A 312 -10.04 -18.09 6.78
C ILE A 312 -10.56 -18.74 5.50
N PHE A 313 -10.52 -20.07 5.47
CA PHE A 313 -11.13 -20.91 4.44
C PHE A 313 -12.31 -21.64 5.07
N GLU A 314 -13.52 -21.41 4.57
CA GLU A 314 -14.73 -21.95 5.17
C GLU A 314 -15.62 -22.64 4.14
N ARG A 315 -16.00 -23.90 4.40
CA ARG A 315 -16.81 -24.73 3.47
C ARG A 315 -16.19 -24.76 2.08
N CYS A 316 -14.92 -25.20 2.03
CA CYS A 316 -14.13 -25.25 0.81
C CYS A 316 -13.73 -26.69 0.51
N ALA A 317 -14.02 -27.19 -0.69
CA ALA A 317 -13.68 -28.55 -1.09
C ALA A 317 -12.16 -28.75 -1.15
N GLN A 318 -11.47 -27.79 -1.79
CA GLN A 318 -10.01 -27.75 -1.88
C GLN A 318 -9.52 -26.37 -1.39
N PRO A 319 -9.24 -26.19 -0.09
CA PRO A 319 -8.84 -24.88 0.43
C PRO A 319 -7.59 -24.31 -0.26
N VAL A 320 -6.62 -25.18 -0.55
CA VAL A 320 -5.43 -24.82 -1.34
C VAL A 320 -5.20 -25.90 -2.40
N GLN A 321 -4.96 -25.46 -3.62
CA GLN A 321 -4.60 -26.32 -4.75
C GLN A 321 -3.33 -25.81 -5.41
N GLU A 322 -2.35 -26.69 -5.58
CA GLU A 322 -1.09 -26.37 -6.23
C GLU A 322 -1.10 -26.84 -7.69
N ARG A 323 -0.88 -25.94 -8.65
CA ARG A 323 -0.75 -26.28 -10.08
C ARG A 323 0.64 -26.80 -10.43
N ALA A 324 1.61 -26.58 -9.55
CA ALA A 324 2.91 -27.23 -9.54
C ALA A 324 3.25 -27.60 -8.10
N LYS A 325 3.81 -28.79 -7.87
CA LYS A 325 4.09 -29.29 -6.51
C LYS A 325 5.10 -28.38 -5.78
N GLY A 326 4.82 -28.08 -4.51
CA GLY A 326 5.77 -27.41 -3.61
C GLY A 326 5.66 -25.88 -3.57
N LEU A 327 4.70 -25.28 -4.28
CA LEU A 327 4.41 -23.84 -4.23
C LEU A 327 3.93 -23.39 -2.84
N TRP A 328 3.11 -24.19 -2.17
CA TRP A 328 2.65 -23.91 -0.81
C TRP A 328 3.81 -24.03 0.20
N ALA A 329 4.64 -25.05 0.05
CA ALA A 329 5.80 -25.28 0.91
C ALA A 329 6.90 -24.22 0.73
N ALA A 330 7.03 -23.65 -0.47
CA ALA A 330 7.96 -22.56 -0.75
C ALA A 330 7.50 -21.20 -0.22
N ALA A 331 6.22 -21.07 0.16
CA ALA A 331 5.64 -19.83 0.66
C ALA A 331 5.72 -19.72 2.18
N VAL A 332 5.66 -18.48 2.69
CA VAL A 332 5.49 -18.25 4.13
C VAL A 332 4.02 -18.44 4.48
N THR A 333 3.71 -19.48 5.25
CA THR A 333 2.33 -19.82 5.64
C THR A 333 2.20 -19.88 7.16
N ARG A 334 1.23 -19.17 7.74
CA ARG A 334 0.98 -19.19 9.20
C ARG A 334 -0.42 -18.69 9.52
N GLY A 335 -1.04 -19.25 10.57
CA GLY A 335 -2.30 -18.73 11.14
C GLY A 335 -3.54 -18.89 10.26
N ASN A 336 -3.41 -19.51 9.09
CA ASN A 336 -4.55 -19.82 8.23
C ASN A 336 -5.47 -20.83 8.92
N THR A 337 -6.77 -20.55 8.91
CA THR A 337 -7.82 -21.36 9.56
C THR A 337 -8.69 -22.04 8.52
N PHE A 338 -9.00 -23.32 8.72
CA PHE A 338 -9.80 -24.14 7.81
C PHE A 338 -11.04 -24.66 8.54
N ILE A 339 -12.22 -24.18 8.17
CA ILE A 339 -13.50 -24.45 8.84
C ILE A 339 -14.37 -25.27 7.90
N ALA A 340 -14.79 -26.46 8.32
CA ALA A 340 -15.63 -27.36 7.52
C ALA A 340 -15.06 -27.66 6.12
N CYS A 341 -13.73 -27.82 6.03
CA CYS A 341 -13.02 -28.24 4.82
C CYS A 341 -12.67 -29.73 4.94
N PRO A 342 -12.89 -30.56 3.90
CA PRO A 342 -12.62 -31.99 3.96
C PRO A 342 -11.13 -32.32 3.88
N SER A 343 -10.30 -31.36 3.44
CA SER A 343 -8.86 -31.46 3.38
C SER A 343 -8.22 -30.21 3.96
N VAL A 344 -7.09 -30.38 4.65
CA VAL A 344 -6.23 -29.30 5.13
C VAL A 344 -4.85 -29.50 4.52
N PRO A 345 -4.24 -28.48 3.90
CA PRO A 345 -2.88 -28.59 3.37
C PRO A 345 -1.93 -29.00 4.50
N GLN A 346 -1.10 -30.03 4.27
CA GLN A 346 -0.09 -30.40 5.25
C GLN A 346 0.86 -29.23 5.44
N SER A 347 0.90 -28.67 6.65
CA SER A 347 1.95 -27.74 7.04
C SER A 347 3.25 -28.54 7.10
N VAL A 348 4.05 -28.49 6.04
CA VAL A 348 5.40 -29.04 6.07
C VAL A 348 6.16 -28.18 7.08
N GLY A 349 6.68 -28.78 8.15
CA GLY A 349 7.59 -28.09 9.07
C GLY A 349 8.63 -27.36 8.23
N ALA A 350 8.80 -26.05 8.47
CA ALA A 350 9.53 -25.13 7.62
C ALA A 350 10.76 -25.81 7.00
N ALA A 351 10.72 -26.07 5.68
CA ALA A 351 11.87 -26.60 4.98
C ALA A 351 13.03 -25.61 5.18
N GLN A 352 14.19 -26.12 5.62
CA GLN A 352 15.42 -25.35 5.68
C GLN A 352 15.74 -24.89 4.24
N ALA A 353 15.48 -23.63 3.96
CA ALA A 353 15.94 -22.99 2.73
C ALA A 353 17.47 -23.04 2.69
N GLU A 354 18.05 -23.38 1.52
CA GLU A 354 19.48 -23.30 1.25
C GLU A 354 20.07 -21.94 1.65
N PRO A 355 21.40 -21.86 1.94
CA PRO A 355 22.00 -20.70 2.59
C PRO A 355 21.89 -19.48 1.69
N VAL A 356 20.83 -18.73 1.93
CA VAL A 356 20.72 -17.30 1.69
C VAL A 356 22.05 -16.69 2.12
N VAL A 357 22.70 -15.90 1.27
CA VAL A 357 23.68 -14.89 1.74
C VAL A 357 22.95 -14.16 2.85
N ALA A 358 23.31 -14.46 4.09
CA ALA A 358 22.41 -14.32 5.22
C ALA A 358 21.77 -12.93 5.22
N PHE A 359 20.53 -12.84 4.75
CA PHE A 359 19.57 -12.10 5.53
C PHE A 359 19.47 -12.92 6.80
N ILE A 360 20.29 -12.52 7.77
CA ILE A 360 20.07 -12.84 9.17
C ILE A 360 18.55 -12.64 9.33
N PRO A 361 17.76 -13.68 9.60
CA PRO A 361 16.39 -13.43 10.02
C PRO A 361 16.56 -12.50 11.21
N THR A 362 16.19 -11.23 11.05
CA THR A 362 15.88 -10.45 12.22
C THR A 362 14.75 -11.24 12.82
N SER A 363 15.07 -12.02 13.87
CA SER A 363 14.12 -12.36 14.92
C SER A 363 13.14 -11.21 14.96
N ARG A 364 11.83 -11.43 14.71
CA ARG A 364 10.78 -10.39 14.68
C ARG A 364 11.29 -9.25 15.53
N PRO A 365 11.81 -8.13 14.96
CA PRO A 365 12.66 -7.22 15.72
C PRO A 365 11.89 -6.97 17.00
N THR A 366 12.46 -7.39 18.12
CA THR A 366 11.78 -7.35 19.42
C THR A 366 11.14 -5.98 19.46
N ALA A 367 9.80 -5.93 19.51
CA ALA A 367 9.06 -4.69 19.22
C ALA A 367 9.77 -3.55 19.93
N ALA A 368 10.28 -2.57 19.18
CA ALA A 368 11.31 -1.68 19.70
C ALA A 368 10.84 -1.11 21.05
N VAL A 369 11.62 -1.35 22.09
CA VAL A 369 11.26 -0.97 23.45
C VAL A 369 12.09 0.26 23.80
N LEU A 370 11.41 1.29 24.29
CA LEU A 370 12.03 2.41 24.97
C LEU A 370 11.72 2.27 26.46
N ASP A 371 12.75 2.32 27.31
CA ASP A 371 12.56 2.35 28.76
C ASP A 371 12.50 3.80 29.24
N ALA A 372 11.37 4.21 29.82
CA ALA A 372 11.21 5.50 30.48
C ALA A 372 11.72 5.40 31.92
N VAL A 373 12.55 6.35 32.33
CA VAL A 373 13.14 6.34 33.67
C VAL A 373 12.21 7.02 34.67
N ARG A 374 11.97 6.38 35.80
CA ARG A 374 11.30 7.05 36.93
C ARG A 374 12.20 8.14 37.50
N VAL A 375 11.69 9.37 37.61
CA VAL A 375 12.38 10.52 38.20
C VAL A 375 11.71 10.94 39.51
N ASP A 376 12.53 11.35 40.48
CA ASP A 376 12.03 11.77 41.81
C ASP A 376 11.55 13.24 41.82
N LYS A 377 11.84 14.00 40.75
CA LYS A 377 11.43 15.39 40.59
C LYS A 377 10.87 15.59 39.19
N PRO A 378 9.81 16.40 39.04
CA PRO A 378 9.29 16.78 37.74
C PRO A 378 10.40 17.33 36.82
N VAL A 379 10.42 16.88 35.58
CA VAL A 379 11.30 17.45 34.55
C VAL A 379 10.76 18.81 34.14
N ALA A 380 11.64 19.80 33.98
CA ALA A 380 11.27 21.09 33.40
C ALA A 380 10.89 20.89 31.93
N VAL A 381 9.91 21.65 31.43
CA VAL A 381 9.50 21.61 30.02
C VAL A 381 9.74 22.99 29.45
N ASP A 382 10.97 23.26 29.03
CA ASP A 382 11.41 24.56 28.51
C ASP A 382 12.06 24.46 27.12
N GLY A 383 12.06 23.24 26.54
CA GLY A 383 12.59 22.95 25.22
C GLY A 383 14.11 22.78 25.23
N ARG A 384 14.78 22.97 26.36
CA ARG A 384 16.17 22.56 26.56
C ARG A 384 16.16 21.09 26.89
N VAL A 385 17.13 20.37 26.35
CA VAL A 385 17.17 18.93 26.53
C VAL A 385 18.52 18.45 27.05
N ASP A 386 19.43 19.36 27.40
CA ASP A 386 20.81 19.02 27.77
C ASP A 386 20.89 18.14 29.03
N GLU A 387 19.89 18.22 29.90
CA GLU A 387 19.72 17.42 31.11
C GLU A 387 19.32 15.97 30.86
N TRP A 388 18.85 15.64 29.66
CA TRP A 388 18.39 14.30 29.32
C TRP A 388 19.57 13.36 29.00
N PRO A 389 19.44 12.04 29.21
CA PRO A 389 20.55 11.09 29.15
C PRO A 389 20.92 10.72 27.69
N TRP A 390 21.30 11.70 26.86
CA TRP A 390 21.64 11.52 25.44
C TRP A 390 22.86 10.63 25.17
N THR A 391 23.59 10.25 26.20
CA THR A 391 24.73 9.32 26.12
C THR A 391 24.36 7.89 26.53
N ASP A 392 23.20 7.67 27.15
CA ASP A 392 22.72 6.34 27.51
C ASP A 392 21.97 5.70 26.33
N THR A 393 22.69 4.90 25.56
CA THR A 393 22.16 4.23 24.36
C THR A 393 21.00 3.27 24.63
N LYS A 394 20.78 2.82 25.89
CA LYS A 394 19.63 1.98 26.24
C LYS A 394 18.34 2.78 26.43
N ARG A 395 18.47 4.09 26.66
CA ARG A 395 17.34 5.00 26.91
C ARG A 395 17.05 5.91 25.72
N LEU A 396 17.61 5.57 24.57
CA LEU A 396 17.54 6.36 23.35
C LEU A 396 16.82 5.61 22.24
N ALA A 397 15.78 6.23 21.72
CA ALA A 397 15.11 5.80 20.50
C ALA A 397 15.58 6.66 19.32
N ALA A 398 16.10 6.03 18.27
CA ALA A 398 16.47 6.72 17.03
C ALA A 398 15.25 6.85 16.09
N ILE A 399 15.05 8.03 15.52
CA ILE A 399 14.02 8.29 14.51
C ILE A 399 14.71 8.19 13.15
N GLN A 400 14.71 6.98 12.60
CA GLN A 400 15.58 6.58 11.49
C GLN A 400 14.86 5.76 10.42
N PHE A 401 13.53 5.62 10.46
CA PHE A 401 12.81 4.89 9.42
C PHE A 401 11.83 5.81 8.70
N THR A 402 11.54 5.57 7.43
CA THR A 402 10.30 6.08 6.83
C THR A 402 9.12 5.33 7.44
N PRO A 403 7.89 5.89 7.43
CA PRO A 403 6.71 5.15 7.90
C PRO A 403 6.51 3.80 7.18
N GLN A 404 7.00 3.68 5.94
CA GLN A 404 6.93 2.48 5.10
C GLN A 404 8.03 1.44 5.39
N GLY A 405 9.00 1.73 6.25
CA GLY A 405 10.03 0.76 6.66
C GLY A 405 11.39 0.88 5.98
N GLN A 406 11.63 1.93 5.21
CA GLN A 406 12.97 2.20 4.69
C GLN A 406 13.82 2.85 5.79
N GLU A 407 14.97 2.26 6.09
CA GLU A 407 15.95 2.89 6.99
C GLU A 407 16.61 4.10 6.31
N LEU A 408 16.74 5.19 7.05
CA LEU A 408 17.41 6.41 6.63
C LEU A 408 18.92 6.27 6.87
N LEU A 409 19.71 6.84 5.94
CA LEU A 409 21.18 6.81 6.00
C LEU A 409 21.74 7.42 7.31
N ALA A 410 21.01 8.35 7.90
CA ALA A 410 21.29 8.89 9.23
C ALA A 410 19.98 9.14 9.98
N PRO A 411 19.94 8.96 11.32
CA PRO A 411 18.79 9.34 12.14
C PRO A 411 18.46 10.81 11.95
N LYS A 412 17.19 11.11 11.66
CA LYS A 412 16.71 12.50 11.62
C LYS A 412 16.46 13.06 13.02
N GLY A 413 16.33 12.20 14.02
CA GLY A 413 16.24 12.62 15.41
C GLY A 413 16.45 11.49 16.40
N ARG A 414 16.40 11.85 17.68
CA ARG A 414 16.46 10.92 18.81
C ARG A 414 15.47 11.34 19.88
N MET A 415 15.02 10.37 20.66
CA MET A 415 14.02 10.51 21.72
C MET A 415 14.50 9.86 23.02
N CYS A 416 14.25 10.52 24.14
CA CYS A 416 14.32 9.98 25.50
C CYS A 416 12.92 10.06 26.15
N ALA A 417 12.68 9.22 27.16
CA ALA A 417 11.47 9.27 27.97
C ALA A 417 11.76 9.14 29.47
N ALA A 418 10.92 9.77 30.28
CA ALA A 418 10.97 9.71 31.74
C ALA A 418 9.55 9.78 32.30
N TRP A 419 9.35 9.41 33.56
CA TRP A 419 8.05 9.52 34.21
C TRP A 419 8.19 9.78 35.71
N ASP A 420 7.18 10.42 36.30
CA ASP A 420 6.99 10.48 37.76
C ASP A 420 5.59 9.96 38.10
N ASP A 421 5.16 10.02 39.35
CA ASP A 421 3.86 9.46 39.75
C ASP A 421 2.64 10.12 39.07
N VAL A 422 2.82 11.27 38.42
CA VAL A 422 1.73 12.09 37.87
C VAL A 422 1.87 12.29 36.35
N ASN A 423 3.09 12.26 35.81
CA ASN A 423 3.39 12.71 34.46
C ASN A 423 4.28 11.71 33.71
N LEU A 424 4.03 11.65 32.40
CA LEU A 424 4.94 11.09 31.42
C LEU A 424 5.66 12.22 30.68
N TYR A 425 6.96 12.07 30.45
CA TYR A 425 7.80 13.06 29.81
C TYR A 425 8.51 12.48 28.59
N PHE A 426 8.67 13.30 27.56
CA PHE A 426 9.52 12.98 26.41
C PHE A 426 10.41 14.17 26.09
N ALA A 427 11.66 13.91 25.72
CA ALA A 427 12.52 14.88 25.06
C ALA A 427 12.97 14.35 23.72
N MET A 428 13.03 15.23 22.74
CA MET A 428 13.41 14.89 21.38
C MET A 428 14.36 15.95 20.82
N ARG A 429 15.32 15.48 20.05
CA ARG A 429 16.26 16.33 19.30
C ARG A 429 16.28 15.92 17.84
N PHE A 430 16.22 16.90 16.96
CA PHE A 430 16.10 16.69 15.52
C PHE A 430 17.19 17.45 14.77
N SER A 431 17.88 16.73 13.90
CA SER A 431 18.86 17.33 13.01
C SER A 431 18.14 18.15 11.93
N ARG A 432 18.65 19.34 11.60
CA ARG A 432 18.20 20.11 10.44
C ARG A 432 19.38 20.46 9.53
N PRO A 433 19.22 20.43 8.21
CA PRO A 433 20.20 21.02 7.31
C PRO A 433 20.37 22.51 7.63
N LYS A 434 21.62 22.98 7.68
CA LYS A 434 21.92 24.40 7.90
C LYS A 434 21.19 25.25 6.84
N GLN A 435 20.64 26.37 7.28
CA GLN A 435 19.96 27.38 6.44
C GLN A 435 18.60 26.97 5.84
N THR A 436 18.02 25.84 6.24
CA THR A 436 16.63 25.51 5.87
C THR A 436 15.65 26.14 6.86
N PRO A 437 14.77 27.07 6.44
CA PRO A 437 13.77 27.65 7.32
C PRO A 437 12.74 26.59 7.74
N LEU A 438 12.54 26.45 9.06
CA LEU A 438 11.45 25.65 9.60
C LEU A 438 10.15 26.46 9.55
N LYS A 439 9.04 25.81 9.17
CA LYS A 439 7.72 26.41 9.04
C LYS A 439 6.79 25.85 10.11
N PRO A 440 6.28 26.65 11.05
CA PRO A 440 5.27 26.17 11.98
C PRO A 440 3.93 25.91 11.26
N GLY A 441 3.11 25.03 11.83
CA GLY A 441 1.77 24.77 11.31
C GLY A 441 1.10 23.60 12.03
N LEU A 442 -0.04 23.87 12.66
CA LEU A 442 -0.88 22.85 13.31
C LEU A 442 -1.48 21.88 12.29
N ASN A 443 -2.04 20.76 12.76
CA ASN A 443 -2.69 19.76 11.91
C ASN A 443 -1.80 19.32 10.74
N TRP A 444 -0.52 19.04 11.01
CA TRP A 444 0.45 18.57 10.02
C TRP A 444 0.74 19.55 8.87
N ALA A 445 0.35 20.83 8.99
CA ALA A 445 0.58 21.85 7.97
C ALA A 445 2.00 22.47 8.01
N GLY A 446 2.85 22.04 8.94
CA GLY A 446 4.19 22.57 9.20
C GLY A 446 5.27 21.49 9.35
N ASP A 447 6.49 21.93 9.61
CA ASP A 447 7.52 21.14 10.26
C ASP A 447 7.11 20.87 11.71
N GLY A 448 7.21 19.62 12.14
CA GLY A 448 6.73 19.23 13.44
C GLY A 448 6.90 17.75 13.73
N VAL A 449 6.49 17.39 14.94
CA VAL A 449 6.60 16.05 15.49
C VAL A 449 5.22 15.53 15.88
N GLU A 450 4.93 14.30 15.46
CA GLU A 450 3.80 13.53 15.93
C GLU A 450 4.25 12.62 17.09
N LEU A 451 3.52 12.67 18.21
CA LEU A 451 3.64 11.75 19.32
C LEU A 451 2.32 10.95 19.43
N SER A 452 2.41 9.63 19.26
CA SER A 452 1.25 8.74 19.25
C SER A 452 1.39 7.66 20.31
N LEU A 453 0.40 7.50 21.19
CA LEU A 453 0.48 6.55 22.30
C LEU A 453 -0.88 5.98 22.76
N ARG A 454 -0.86 4.76 23.31
CA ARG A 454 -2.01 4.08 23.92
C ARG A 454 -1.59 3.28 25.15
N GLY A 455 -2.35 3.36 26.25
CA GLY A 455 -2.07 2.57 27.45
C GLY A 455 -2.13 1.07 27.18
N LEU A 456 -1.25 0.29 27.82
CA LEU A 456 -1.22 -1.18 27.74
C LEU A 456 -2.05 -1.89 28.80
N ASP A 457 -2.65 -1.15 29.73
CA ASP A 457 -3.52 -1.73 30.75
C ASP A 457 -4.88 -2.10 30.15
N ALA A 458 -5.08 -3.40 29.90
CA ALA A 458 -6.34 -3.92 29.38
C ALA A 458 -7.55 -3.68 30.31
N SER A 459 -7.33 -3.38 31.60
CA SER A 459 -8.41 -3.02 32.53
C SER A 459 -8.88 -1.57 32.35
N GLN A 460 -8.11 -0.74 31.64
CA GLN A 460 -8.42 0.65 31.33
C GLN A 460 -8.08 0.95 29.86
N VAL A 461 -9.01 0.59 28.97
CA VAL A 461 -8.86 0.82 27.53
C VAL A 461 -8.88 2.33 27.25
N THR A 462 -7.81 2.84 26.65
CA THR A 462 -7.73 4.20 26.12
C THR A 462 -7.76 4.18 24.58
N PRO A 463 -8.20 5.26 23.92
CA PRO A 463 -7.93 5.43 22.50
C PRO A 463 -6.42 5.56 22.24
N ILE A 464 -6.04 5.59 20.97
CA ILE A 464 -4.71 6.07 20.59
C ILE A 464 -4.76 7.60 20.61
N PHE A 465 -4.02 8.20 21.53
CA PHE A 465 -3.84 9.64 21.58
C PHE A 465 -2.79 10.04 20.55
N VAL A 466 -3.10 11.05 19.74
CA VAL A 466 -2.21 11.59 18.71
C VAL A 466 -2.03 13.07 19.00
N LEU A 467 -0.79 13.48 19.26
CA LEU A 467 -0.41 14.89 19.45
C LEU A 467 0.51 15.32 18.32
N TRP A 468 0.32 16.55 17.85
CA TRP A 468 1.14 17.21 16.84
C TRP A 468 1.74 18.47 17.42
N GLY A 469 3.06 18.49 17.60
CA GLY A 469 3.83 19.64 18.09
C GLY A 469 4.62 20.32 16.97
N THR A 470 4.60 21.65 16.94
CA THR A 470 5.21 22.46 15.88
C THR A 470 6.47 23.17 16.36
N VAL A 471 7.34 23.53 15.41
CA VAL A 471 8.63 24.19 15.69
C VAL A 471 8.56 25.56 16.38
N ASP A 472 7.37 26.15 16.55
CA ASP A 472 7.14 27.40 17.29
C ASP A 472 6.62 27.18 18.72
N GLY A 473 6.55 25.92 19.18
CA GLY A 473 6.08 25.56 20.51
C GLY A 473 4.56 25.45 20.65
N THR A 474 3.79 25.62 19.57
CA THR A 474 2.36 25.31 19.59
C THR A 474 2.12 23.80 19.37
N PHE A 475 0.95 23.31 19.78
CA PHE A 475 0.56 21.94 19.51
C PHE A 475 -0.96 21.78 19.49
N ASN A 476 -1.41 20.66 18.93
CA ASN A 476 -2.80 20.21 19.04
C ASN A 476 -2.87 18.69 19.19
N ALA A 477 -4.00 18.19 19.69
CA ALA A 477 -4.33 16.76 19.68
C ALA A 477 -5.33 16.44 18.56
N SER A 478 -5.51 15.15 18.25
CA SER A 478 -6.41 14.70 17.19
C SER A 478 -7.28 13.52 17.62
N GLY A 479 -8.53 13.54 17.16
CA GLY A 479 -9.49 12.44 17.31
C GLY A 479 -9.35 11.34 16.24
N ALA A 480 -8.40 11.46 15.29
CA ALA A 480 -8.29 10.59 14.12
C ALA A 480 -8.12 9.09 14.45
N MET A 481 -7.68 8.76 15.67
CA MET A 481 -7.47 7.39 16.12
C MET A 481 -8.37 7.00 17.32
N GLY A 482 -9.56 7.59 17.37
CA GLY A 482 -10.65 7.16 18.25
C GLY A 482 -10.81 7.96 19.55
N ALA A 483 -9.98 8.97 19.79
CA ALA A 483 -10.20 9.89 20.91
C ALA A 483 -11.42 10.78 20.64
N SER A 484 -12.34 10.84 21.58
CA SER A 484 -13.51 11.73 21.52
C SER A 484 -13.09 13.21 21.66
N ALA A 485 -13.96 14.12 21.23
CA ALA A 485 -13.70 15.57 21.36
C ALA A 485 -13.40 16.00 22.80
N SER A 486 -14.07 15.40 23.79
CA SER A 486 -13.81 15.68 25.22
C SER A 486 -12.44 15.19 25.69
N GLU A 487 -11.95 14.08 25.14
CA GLU A 487 -10.64 13.53 25.46
C GLU A 487 -9.52 14.32 24.78
N VAL A 488 -9.73 14.74 23.53
CA VAL A 488 -8.85 15.67 22.81
C VAL A 488 -8.70 16.96 23.58
N GLN A 489 -9.81 17.60 23.96
CA GLN A 489 -9.79 18.85 24.72
C GLN A 489 -9.08 18.70 26.07
N ARG A 490 -9.36 17.61 26.81
CA ARG A 490 -8.70 17.34 28.09
C ARG A 490 -7.19 17.16 27.92
N LEU A 491 -6.77 16.46 26.86
CA LEU A 491 -5.36 16.26 26.57
C LEU A 491 -4.66 17.58 26.21
N GLU A 492 -5.26 18.42 25.37
CA GLU A 492 -4.72 19.73 24.99
C GLU A 492 -4.60 20.69 26.19
N GLN A 493 -5.55 20.65 27.11
CA GLN A 493 -5.52 21.48 28.32
C GLN A 493 -4.50 20.99 29.35
N GLY A 494 -4.26 19.67 29.41
CA GLY A 494 -3.38 19.05 30.41
C GLY A 494 -1.93 18.92 29.97
N ALA A 495 -1.68 18.73 28.67
CA ALA A 495 -0.34 18.56 28.13
C ALA A 495 0.44 19.89 28.10
N SER A 496 1.76 19.79 28.19
CA SER A 496 2.68 20.90 27.95
C SER A 496 3.68 20.52 26.88
N TYR A 497 3.99 21.47 26.01
CA TYR A 497 4.94 21.32 24.92
C TYR A 497 5.83 22.55 24.87
N ALA A 498 7.14 22.34 24.74
CA ALA A 498 8.11 23.42 24.60
C ALA A 498 9.14 23.08 23.53
N VAL A 499 9.64 24.10 22.83
CA VAL A 499 10.55 23.96 21.71
C VAL A 499 11.68 24.95 21.81
N ARG A 500 12.87 24.53 21.37
CA ARG A 500 13.99 25.40 21.10
C ARG A 500 14.56 25.12 19.71
N VAL A 501 14.79 26.18 18.94
CA VAL A 501 15.38 26.10 17.60
C VAL A 501 16.79 26.67 17.64
N ALA A 502 17.75 25.92 17.11
CA ALA A 502 19.14 26.33 16.89
C ALA A 502 19.47 26.28 15.38
N ASP A 503 20.73 26.54 15.03
CA ASP A 503 21.16 26.66 13.64
C ASP A 503 21.12 25.33 12.87
N ASP A 504 21.49 24.23 13.53
CA ASP A 504 21.67 22.88 12.99
C ASP A 504 20.77 21.83 13.67
N GLU A 505 20.05 22.19 14.72
CA GLU A 505 19.06 21.34 15.36
C GLU A 505 17.83 22.10 15.85
N TRP A 506 16.77 21.38 16.15
CA TRP A 506 15.72 21.85 17.03
C TRP A 506 15.32 20.75 18.00
N THR A 507 14.88 21.15 19.18
CA THR A 507 14.59 20.27 20.29
C THR A 507 13.20 20.55 20.81
N CYS A 508 12.56 19.53 21.38
CA CYS A 508 11.28 19.71 22.02
C CYS A 508 11.10 18.78 23.22
N GLU A 509 10.21 19.19 24.11
CA GLU A 509 9.82 18.42 25.28
C GLU A 509 8.30 18.33 25.39
N TRP A 510 7.82 17.17 25.83
CA TRP A 510 6.43 16.93 26.18
C TRP A 510 6.32 16.58 27.65
N LYS A 511 5.29 17.11 28.31
CA LYS A 511 4.77 16.61 29.59
C LYS A 511 3.30 16.26 29.44
N LEU A 512 2.98 15.01 29.71
CA LEU A 512 1.65 14.45 29.60
C LEU A 512 1.20 13.93 30.97
N PRO A 513 0.32 14.67 31.68
CA PRO A 513 -0.27 14.14 32.91
C PRO A 513 -1.06 12.86 32.62
N PHE A 514 -0.92 11.83 33.45
CA PHE A 514 -1.70 10.58 33.28
C PHE A 514 -3.20 10.84 33.29
N ALA A 515 -3.66 11.77 34.12
CA ALA A 515 -5.06 12.21 34.15
C ALA A 515 -5.54 12.80 32.81
N ALA A 516 -4.66 13.49 32.07
CA ALA A 516 -4.99 14.03 30.75
C ALA A 516 -5.25 12.89 29.73
N LEU A 517 -4.46 11.82 29.82
CA LEU A 517 -4.64 10.56 29.08
C LEU A 517 -5.81 9.70 29.60
N GLY A 518 -6.56 10.19 30.59
CA GLY A 518 -7.68 9.46 31.21
C GLY A 518 -7.25 8.36 32.18
N LEU A 519 -5.97 8.30 32.57
CA LEU A 519 -5.41 7.30 33.47
C LEU A 519 -5.37 7.83 34.91
N LYS A 520 -5.63 6.96 35.89
CA LYS A 520 -5.62 7.33 37.33
C LYS A 520 -4.21 7.45 37.90
N SER A 521 -3.26 6.71 37.34
CA SER A 521 -1.86 6.66 37.72
C SER A 521 -1.04 6.18 36.51
N ALA A 522 0.28 6.11 36.66
CA ALA A 522 1.14 5.45 35.69
C ALA A 522 0.63 4.02 35.38
N PRO A 523 0.50 3.62 34.10
CA PRO A 523 0.11 2.26 33.77
C PRO A 523 1.26 1.31 34.08
N GLY A 524 1.06 0.35 34.98
CA GLY A 524 2.09 -0.64 35.35
C GLY A 524 2.58 -1.52 34.19
N LYS A 525 1.92 -1.48 33.03
CA LYS A 525 2.31 -2.19 31.79
C LYS A 525 2.88 -1.27 30.70
N GLY A 526 2.96 0.04 30.94
CA GLY A 526 3.47 1.01 29.97
C GLY A 526 2.50 1.37 28.83
N PHE A 527 3.07 1.73 27.67
CA PHE A 527 2.32 2.20 26.50
C PHE A 527 2.75 1.52 25.21
N LYS A 528 1.82 1.39 24.25
CA LYS A 528 2.19 1.37 22.83
C LYS A 528 2.56 2.78 22.41
N LEU A 529 3.63 2.94 21.64
CA LEU A 529 4.21 4.25 21.34
C LEU A 529 4.78 4.29 19.91
N ASN A 530 4.59 5.42 19.24
CA ASN A 530 5.39 5.80 18.10
C ASN A 530 5.64 7.31 18.07
N VAL A 531 6.69 7.71 17.35
CA VAL A 531 7.01 9.10 17.09
C VAL A 531 7.33 9.27 15.61
N GLY A 532 6.80 10.33 15.01
CA GLY A 532 7.08 10.71 13.63
C GLY A 532 7.57 12.14 13.52
N LEU A 533 8.57 12.37 12.67
CA LEU A 533 9.05 13.70 12.31
C LEU A 533 8.61 14.01 10.88
N ARG A 534 7.97 15.15 10.68
CA ARG A 534 7.68 15.71 9.37
C ARG A 534 8.67 16.82 9.06
N THR A 535 9.20 16.82 7.85
CA THR A 535 10.02 17.90 7.34
C THR A 535 9.45 18.37 6.01
N LEU A 536 9.08 19.65 5.91
CA LEU A 536 8.46 20.21 4.70
C LEU A 536 9.49 20.50 3.60
N ALA A 537 10.72 20.81 3.98
CA ALA A 537 11.76 21.19 3.02
C ALA A 537 12.08 20.08 2.00
N ASP A 538 11.96 18.83 2.41
CA ASP A 538 12.14 17.64 1.57
C ASP A 538 10.88 16.77 1.49
N ASP A 539 9.73 17.33 1.90
CA ASP A 539 8.43 16.67 1.92
C ASP A 539 8.47 15.26 2.56
N SER A 540 9.29 15.06 3.58
CA SER A 540 9.56 13.72 4.12
C SER A 540 8.89 13.45 5.44
N TRP A 541 8.80 12.15 5.76
CA TRP A 541 8.45 11.63 7.07
C TRP A 541 9.54 10.68 7.56
N ALA A 542 9.92 10.83 8.81
CA ALA A 542 10.71 9.85 9.56
C ALA A 542 9.90 9.35 10.76
N ALA A 543 10.21 8.16 11.25
CA ALA A 543 9.54 7.47 12.33
C ALA A 543 10.55 6.72 13.20
N TRP A 544 10.20 6.52 14.48
CA TRP A 544 10.95 5.63 15.37
C TRP A 544 10.76 4.16 14.96
N VAL A 545 9.51 3.72 14.80
CA VAL A 545 9.18 2.37 14.30
C VAL A 545 8.32 2.50 13.05
N PRO A 546 8.68 1.82 11.95
CA PRO A 546 7.86 1.82 10.76
C PRO A 546 6.61 0.98 10.99
N THR A 547 5.44 1.58 10.76
CA THR A 547 4.15 0.89 10.90
C THR A 547 3.70 0.23 9.59
N GLY A 548 4.35 0.58 8.47
CA GLY A 548 3.91 0.21 7.12
C GLY A 548 2.75 1.09 6.61
N GLY A 549 2.39 2.14 7.36
CA GLY A 549 1.23 2.99 7.12
C GLY A 549 1.36 4.34 7.82
N ARG A 550 0.34 4.70 8.61
CA ARG A 550 0.34 5.96 9.38
C ARG A 550 1.21 5.80 10.63
N VAL A 551 1.95 6.85 11.00
CA VAL A 551 2.82 6.84 12.19
C VAL A 551 2.02 6.51 13.46
N CYS A 552 0.78 6.99 13.54
CA CYS A 552 -0.13 6.79 14.67
C CYS A 552 -0.67 5.37 14.87
N GLU A 553 -0.35 4.40 14.00
CA GLU A 553 -0.79 3.00 14.14
C GLU A 553 0.08 2.24 15.16
N VAL A 554 -0.01 2.64 16.43
CA VAL A 554 0.89 2.19 17.50
C VAL A 554 0.81 0.69 17.83
N ASP A 555 -0.22 -0.01 17.33
CA ASP A 555 -0.32 -1.48 17.40
C ASP A 555 0.80 -2.19 16.64
N ALA A 556 1.26 -1.59 15.55
CA ALA A 556 2.36 -2.08 14.72
C ALA A 556 3.72 -1.45 15.09
N ALA A 557 3.75 -0.56 16.09
CA ALA A 557 4.92 0.23 16.46
C ALA A 557 5.68 -0.33 17.68
N GLY A 558 6.41 0.55 18.36
CA GLY A 558 7.19 0.25 19.56
C GLY A 558 6.36 0.21 20.84
N ALA A 559 7.03 -0.08 21.95
CA ALA A 559 6.47 -0.03 23.29
C ALA A 559 7.33 0.84 24.20
N LEU A 560 6.68 1.52 25.13
CA LEU A 560 7.30 2.27 26.21
C LEU A 560 7.10 1.51 27.51
N ASN A 561 8.20 1.13 28.17
CA ASN A 561 8.16 0.62 29.53
C ASN A 561 8.29 1.78 30.52
N LEU A 562 7.63 1.66 31.67
CA LEU A 562 7.76 2.57 32.81
C LEU A 562 8.53 1.87 33.93
#